data_AF-A0A139MGZ9-F1
#
_entry.id   AF-A0A139MGZ9-F1
#
_cell.length_a   1.000
_cell.length_b   1.000
_cell.length_c   1.000
_cell.angle_alpha   90.00
_cell.angle_beta   90.00
_cell.angle_gamma   90.00
#
_symmetry.space_group_name_H-M   'P 1'
#
loop_
_entity.id
_entity.type
_entity.pdbx_description
1 polymer ?
#
loop_
_entity_poly.entity_id
_entity_poly.type
_entity_poly.pdbx_seq_one_letter_code
_entity_poly.pdbx_strand_id
1 'polypeptide(L)'
;MLIRKRIDGMIDCSPFGCRTGFHMIMWGQHTATEIAQVIKSCLKEIAQTTTWADVPGTTIESCGNYKDHSLFSAKEWAKLILSQGISDNAFERHVI
;
A
#
# COMPACT_ATOMS: atom_id res chain seq x y z
N MET A 1 -7.09 5.44 5.10
CA MET A 1 -6.59 4.66 3.93
C MET A 1 -5.87 5.62 2.98
N LEU A 2 -4.56 5.44 2.75
CA LEU A 2 -3.71 6.42 2.04
C LEU A 2 -4.01 6.58 0.56
N ILE A 3 -4.37 5.49 -0.13
CA ILE A 3 -4.69 5.48 -1.56
C ILE A 3 -5.87 6.42 -1.86
N ARG A 4 -6.95 6.32 -1.06
CA ARG A 4 -8.14 7.19 -1.16
C ARG A 4 -7.86 8.69 -0.92
N LYS A 5 -6.69 9.06 -0.40
CA LYS A 5 -6.27 10.47 -0.29
C LYS A 5 -5.52 10.98 -1.53
N ARG A 6 -5.16 10.09 -2.45
CA ARG A 6 -4.26 10.35 -3.58
C ARG A 6 -4.90 10.10 -4.94
N ILE A 7 -5.92 9.26 -4.98
CA ILE A 7 -6.67 8.95 -6.21
C ILE A 7 -8.11 8.57 -5.86
N ASP A 8 -9.03 8.98 -6.74
CA ASP A 8 -10.46 8.67 -6.63
C ASP A 8 -10.79 7.32 -7.26
N GLY A 9 -12.04 6.86 -7.08
CA GLY A 9 -12.54 5.66 -7.78
C GLY A 9 -12.09 4.32 -7.19
N MET A 10 -11.34 4.31 -6.09
CA MET A 10 -10.89 3.08 -5.43
C MET A 10 -12.07 2.31 -4.80
N ILE A 11 -12.33 1.10 -5.31
CA ILE A 11 -13.34 0.17 -4.77
C ILE A 11 -12.73 -0.60 -3.60
N ASP A 12 -11.66 -1.36 -3.85
CA ASP A 12 -11.02 -2.23 -2.86
C ASP A 12 -9.49 -2.35 -3.05
N CYS A 13 -8.77 -2.67 -1.96
CA CYS A 13 -7.37 -3.09 -1.99
C CYS A 13 -7.13 -4.15 -0.91
N SER A 14 -7.11 -5.41 -1.32
CA SER A 14 -7.04 -6.57 -0.44
C SER A 14 -5.76 -7.39 -0.65
N PRO A 15 -5.19 -8.01 0.40
CA PRO A 15 -3.94 -8.76 0.28
C PRO A 15 -4.11 -10.03 -0.55
N PHE A 16 -3.08 -10.41 -1.30
CA PHE A 16 -3.02 -11.72 -1.93
C PHE A 16 -2.87 -12.82 -0.87
N GLY A 17 -3.52 -13.97 -1.10
CA GLY A 17 -3.38 -15.14 -0.23
C GLY A 17 -1.94 -15.69 -0.12
N CYS A 18 -1.14 -15.52 -1.18
CA CYS A 18 0.28 -15.88 -1.18
C CYS A 18 1.18 -14.88 -0.45
N ARG A 19 0.64 -13.74 0.03
CA ARG A 19 1.33 -12.69 0.79
C ARG A 19 2.45 -11.97 0.04
N THR A 20 2.40 -11.93 -1.29
CA THR A 20 3.41 -11.23 -2.12
C THR A 20 2.93 -9.89 -2.68
N GLY A 21 1.70 -9.47 -2.40
CA GLY A 21 1.13 -8.24 -2.94
C GLY A 21 -0.34 -8.04 -2.57
N PHE A 22 -1.03 -7.18 -3.34
CA PHE A 22 -2.42 -6.78 -3.13
C PHE A 22 -3.19 -6.74 -4.46
N HIS A 23 -4.47 -7.16 -4.43
CA HIS A 23 -5.42 -6.90 -5.51
C HIS A 23 -6.04 -5.53 -5.28
N MET A 24 -5.94 -4.65 -6.28
CA MET A 24 -6.56 -3.32 -6.25
C MET A 24 -7.61 -3.23 -7.35
N ILE A 25 -8.83 -2.82 -6.98
CA ILE A 25 -9.98 -2.70 -7.87
C ILE A 25 -10.44 -1.24 -7.87
N MET A 26 -10.62 -0.67 -9.06
CA MET A 26 -10.96 0.74 -9.25
C MET A 26 -12.03 0.92 -10.33
N TRP A 27 -12.79 2.00 -10.21
CA TRP A 27 -13.63 2.52 -11.29
C TRP A 27 -12.78 3.19 -12.37
N GLY A 28 -13.22 3.07 -13.64
CA GLY A 28 -12.56 3.72 -14.76
C GLY A 28 -11.34 2.95 -15.29
N GLN A 29 -10.53 3.63 -16.09
CA GLN A 29 -9.29 3.09 -16.67
C GLN A 29 -8.11 3.90 -16.15
N HIS A 30 -7.20 3.23 -15.45
CA HIS A 30 -5.97 3.82 -14.92
C HIS A 30 -4.76 3.18 -15.57
N THR A 31 -3.71 3.97 -15.77
CA THR A 31 -2.45 3.45 -16.29
C THR A 31 -1.62 2.84 -15.16
N ALA A 32 -0.78 1.84 -15.47
CA ALA A 32 0.12 1.26 -14.50
C ALA A 32 1.08 2.30 -13.89
N THR A 33 1.54 3.27 -14.70
CA THR A 33 2.40 4.39 -14.26
C THR A 33 1.72 5.26 -13.19
N GLU A 34 0.46 5.64 -13.41
CA GLU A 34 -0.32 6.42 -12.45
C GLU A 34 -0.47 5.68 -11.12
N ILE A 35 -0.86 4.40 -11.17
CA ILE A 35 -1.02 3.57 -9.98
C ILE A 35 0.32 3.36 -9.27
N ALA A 36 1.40 3.12 -10.01
CA ALA A 36 2.73 2.97 -9.45
C ALA A 36 3.18 4.23 -8.68
N GLN A 37 2.88 5.43 -9.20
CA GLN A 37 3.17 6.70 -8.51
C GLN A 37 2.37 6.83 -7.20
N VAL A 38 1.08 6.50 -7.22
CA VAL A 38 0.22 6.50 -6.02
C VAL A 38 0.75 5.54 -4.97
N ILE A 39 1.07 4.30 -5.35
CA ILE A 39 1.60 3.28 -4.43
C ILE A 39 2.97 3.69 -3.88
N LYS A 40 3.89 4.18 -4.73
CA LYS A 40 5.18 4.71 -4.30
C LYS A 40 5.02 5.81 -3.26
N SER A 41 4.08 6.73 -3.48
CA SER A 41 3.77 7.82 -2.55
C SER A 41 3.21 7.31 -1.21
N CYS A 42 2.33 6.30 -1.23
CA CYS A 42 1.81 5.68 -0.01
C CYS A 42 2.91 4.99 0.80
N LEU A 43 3.76 4.19 0.13
CA LEU A 43 4.86 3.48 0.79
C LEU A 43 5.87 4.45 1.41
N LYS A 44 6.15 5.59 0.76
CA LYS A 44 7.01 6.63 1.33
C LYS A 44 6.45 7.18 2.65
N GLU A 45 5.16 7.49 2.69
CA GLU A 45 4.49 7.96 3.92
C GLU A 45 4.55 6.91 5.03
N ILE A 46 4.22 5.65 4.70
CA ILE A 46 4.32 4.52 5.65
C ILE A 46 5.73 4.43 6.22
N ALA A 47 6.75 4.38 5.35
CA ALA A 47 8.15 4.22 5.73
C ALA A 47 8.65 5.35 6.65
N GLN A 48 8.25 6.59 6.38
CA GLN A 48 8.89 7.78 6.97
C GLN A 48 8.06 8.45 8.07
N THR A 49 6.79 8.70 7.82
CA THR A 49 6.01 9.65 8.64
C THR A 49 4.89 9.00 9.44
N THR A 50 4.34 7.86 9.00
CA THR A 50 3.23 7.19 9.70
C THR A 50 3.63 6.79 11.13
N THR A 51 2.80 7.15 12.09
CA THR A 51 2.90 6.76 13.51
C THR A 51 1.81 5.76 13.88
N TRP A 52 1.84 5.22 15.10
CA TRP A 52 0.82 4.27 15.55
C TRP A 52 -0.59 4.88 15.57
N ALA A 53 -0.70 6.17 15.92
CA ALA A 53 -1.97 6.89 15.95
C ALA A 53 -2.63 7.02 14.56
N ASP A 54 -1.84 6.88 13.49
CA ASP A 54 -2.33 6.96 12.11
C ASP A 54 -2.87 5.64 11.59
N VAL A 55 -2.67 4.52 12.30
CA VAL A 55 -3.13 3.19 11.89
C VAL A 55 -4.59 3.01 12.30
N PRO A 56 -5.55 3.01 11.35
CA PRO A 56 -6.96 2.85 11.68
C PRO A 56 -7.27 1.39 12.04
N GLY A 57 -8.30 1.19 12.87
CA GLY A 57 -8.83 -0.15 13.13
C GLY A 57 -7.86 -1.06 13.88
N THR A 58 -7.28 -0.60 14.99
CA THR A 58 -6.33 -1.39 15.80
C THR A 58 -6.92 -1.84 17.15
N THR A 59 -8.25 -1.70 17.32
CA THR A 59 -8.97 -2.13 18.54
C THR A 59 -9.79 -3.38 18.28
N ILE A 60 -10.21 -4.06 19.36
CA ILE A 60 -11.00 -5.29 19.29
C ILE A 60 -12.36 -5.10 18.61
N GLU A 61 -12.96 -3.92 18.73
CA GLU A 61 -14.26 -3.59 18.14
C GLU A 61 -14.15 -3.27 16.65
N SER A 62 -12.97 -2.86 16.19
CA SER A 62 -12.78 -2.29 14.84
C SER A 62 -11.95 -3.17 13.91
N CYS A 63 -11.34 -4.26 14.41
CA CYS A 63 -10.58 -5.21 13.61
C CYS A 63 -10.76 -6.65 14.09
N GLY A 64 -11.10 -7.54 13.15
CA GLY A 64 -11.34 -8.96 13.42
C GLY A 64 -10.11 -9.73 13.92
N ASN A 65 -8.90 -9.18 13.78
CA ASN A 65 -7.66 -9.74 14.32
C ASN A 65 -6.70 -8.64 14.84
N TYR A 66 -7.21 -7.77 15.72
CA TYR A 66 -6.52 -6.56 16.16
C TYR A 66 -5.13 -6.76 16.83
N LYS A 67 -4.82 -7.97 17.29
CA LYS A 67 -3.52 -8.29 17.91
C LYS A 67 -2.41 -8.50 16.88
N ASP A 68 -2.75 -8.77 15.61
CA ASP A 68 -1.80 -9.09 14.54
C ASP A 68 -1.42 -7.84 13.73
N HIS A 69 -1.06 -6.76 14.43
CA HIS A 69 -0.58 -5.53 13.82
C HIS A 69 0.88 -5.28 14.22
N SER A 70 1.70 -4.83 13.26
CA SER A 70 3.07 -4.39 13.52
C SER A 70 3.44 -3.23 12.60
N LEU A 71 3.42 -2.01 13.16
CA LEU A 71 3.86 -0.82 12.42
C LEU A 71 5.36 -0.87 12.10
N PHE A 72 6.15 -1.49 12.97
CA PHE A 72 7.56 -1.75 12.70
C PHE A 72 7.73 -2.57 11.42
N SER A 73 7.05 -3.72 11.31
CA SER A 73 7.11 -4.58 10.13
C SER A 73 6.64 -3.82 8.88
N ALA A 74 5.52 -3.10 8.96
CA ALA A 74 5.00 -2.31 7.83
C ALA A 74 6.02 -1.27 7.33
N LYS A 75 6.73 -0.59 8.23
CA LYS A 75 7.78 0.38 7.88
C LYS A 75 8.97 -0.29 7.18
N GLU A 76 9.46 -1.40 7.73
CA GLU A 76 10.62 -2.09 7.15
C GLU A 76 10.31 -2.68 5.76
N TRP A 77 9.12 -3.27 5.58
CA TRP A 77 8.67 -3.71 4.26
C TRP A 77 8.54 -2.56 3.27
N ALA A 78 7.95 -1.43 3.67
CA ALA A 78 7.82 -0.27 2.80
C ALA A 78 9.19 0.25 2.34
N LYS A 79 10.17 0.35 3.25
CA LYS A 79 11.55 0.74 2.92
C LYS A 79 12.20 -0.23 1.95
N LEU A 80 12.07 -1.54 2.20
CA LEU A 80 12.64 -2.58 1.35
C LEU A 80 12.08 -2.49 -0.08
N ILE A 81 10.76 -2.40 -0.23
CA ILE A 81 10.10 -2.27 -1.54
C ILE A 81 10.58 -0.99 -2.25
N LEU A 82 10.62 0.14 -1.54
CA LEU A 82 11.10 1.41 -2.11
C LEU A 82 12.56 1.35 -2.55
N SER A 83 13.43 0.65 -1.81
CA SER A 83 14.84 0.50 -2.18
C SER A 83 15.06 -0.32 -3.45
N GLN A 84 14.16 -1.27 -3.72
CA GLN A 84 14.17 -2.04 -4.97
C GLN A 84 13.62 -1.20 -6.12
N GLY A 85 12.79 -0.20 -5.84
CA GLY A 85 12.05 0.64 -6.78
C GLY A 85 10.70 0.03 -7.16
N ILE A 86 9.83 0.81 -7.80
CA ILE A 86 8.54 0.32 -8.30
C ILE A 86 8.56 0.43 -9.82
N SER A 87 8.28 -0.69 -10.50
CA SER A 87 8.15 -0.73 -11.95
C SER A 87 6.69 -0.63 -12.33
N ASP A 88 6.37 0.09 -13.40
CA ASP A 88 5.05 0.10 -14.02
C ASP A 88 4.88 -1.02 -15.08
N ASN A 89 5.95 -1.76 -15.36
CA ASN A 89 5.94 -2.94 -16.21
C ASN A 89 6.34 -4.20 -15.41
N ALA A 90 5.64 -5.32 -15.64
CA ALA A 90 5.83 -6.57 -14.92
C ALA A 90 7.01 -7.42 -15.44
N PHE A 91 7.46 -7.20 -16.67
CA PHE A 91 8.46 -8.01 -17.35
C PHE A 91 9.78 -7.27 -17.57
N GLU A 92 9.70 -5.96 -17.81
CA GLU A 92 10.85 -5.08 -17.98
C GLU A 92 10.96 -4.10 -16.82
N ARG A 93 12.19 -3.73 -16.45
CA ARG A 93 12.42 -2.87 -15.29
C ARG A 93 12.33 -1.39 -15.66
N HIS A 94 11.16 -0.81 -15.52
CA HIS A 94 10.88 0.61 -15.81
C HIS A 94 10.56 1.34 -14.50
N VAL A 95 11.60 1.78 -13.79
CA VAL A 95 11.42 2.37 -12.44
C VAL A 95 10.87 3.79 -12.53
N ILE A 96 9.73 4.01 -11.88
CA ILE A 96 9.11 5.33 -11.65
C ILE A 96 9.41 5.83 -10.24
#